data_AF-A0ABD3MHP0-F1
#
_entry.id   AF-A0ABD3MHP0-F1
#
_cell.length_a   1.000
_cell.length_b   1.000
_cell.length_c   1.000
_cell.angle_alpha   90.00
_cell.angle_beta   90.00
_cell.angle_gamma   90.00
#
_symmetry.space_group_name_H-M   'P 1'
#
loop_
_entity.id
_entity.type
_entity.pdbx_description
1 polymer ?
#
loop_
_entity_poly.entity_id
_entity_poly.type
_entity_poly.pdbx_seq_one_letter_code
_entity_poly.pdbx_strand_id
1 'polypeptide(L)' 'MDAGRSDLFDHECVALMMIFFGAHDASDPELNDRQHVPLGTYESNVGEIISLTRLNFGEDVGIILISPPPVCHEG' A
#
# COMPACT_ATOMS: atom_id res chain seq x y z
N MET A 1 11.86 -19.53 22.85
CA MET A 1 10.72 -19.21 21.98
C MET A 1 11.24 -18.17 21.01
N ASP A 2 11.44 -18.58 19.77
CA ASP A 2 12.06 -17.76 18.72
C ASP A 2 11.00 -16.77 18.23
N ALA A 3 10.99 -15.57 18.82
CA ALA A 3 10.17 -14.47 18.33
C ALA A 3 10.77 -14.09 16.98
N GLY A 4 10.07 -14.45 15.90
CA GLY A 4 10.53 -14.27 14.53
C GLY A 4 11.17 -12.89 14.35
N ARG A 5 12.45 -12.91 13.96
CA ARG A 5 13.30 -11.76 13.68
C ARG A 5 12.56 -10.62 12.99
N SER A 6 12.06 -9.66 13.77
CA SER A 6 11.63 -8.35 13.30
C SER A 6 12.82 -7.40 13.07
N ASP A 7 14.05 -7.87 13.28
CA ASP A 7 15.31 -7.14 13.21
C ASP A 7 16.08 -7.36 11.89
N LEU A 8 15.44 -7.90 10.85
CA LEU A 8 16.14 -8.16 9.58
C LEU A 8 16.54 -6.89 8.83
N PHE A 9 15.95 -5.74 9.19
CA PHE A 9 16.23 -4.44 8.61
C PHE A 9 16.41 -3.42 9.74
N ASP A 10 17.55 -2.76 9.77
CA ASP A 10 17.73 -1.57 10.60
C ASP A 10 16.79 -0.47 10.07
N HIS A 11 15.66 -0.30 10.75
CA HIS A 11 14.62 0.64 10.35
C HIS A 11 15.10 2.09 10.42
N GLU A 12 16.21 2.38 11.11
CA GLU A 12 16.78 3.74 11.18
C GLU A 12 17.43 4.21 9.87
N CYS A 13 17.68 3.30 8.91
CA CYS A 13 18.29 3.65 7.63
C CYS A 13 17.31 3.69 6.44
N VAL A 14 16.00 3.56 6.68
CA VAL A 14 15.01 3.61 5.60
C VAL A 14 14.89 5.04 5.07
N ALA A 15 15.42 5.29 3.88
CA ALA A 15 15.36 6.62 3.25
C ALA A 15 14.15 6.81 2.32
N LEU A 16 13.58 5.72 1.79
CA LEU A 16 12.52 5.76 0.79
C LEU A 16 11.62 4.54 0.90
N MET A 17 10.30 4.76 0.97
CA MET A 17 9.29 3.74 0.84
C MET A 17 8.55 3.87 -0.50
N MET A 18 8.46 2.76 -1.22
CA MET A 18 7.72 2.67 -2.47
C MET A 18 6.50 1.79 -2.23
N ILE A 19 5.31 2.36 -2.43
CA ILE A 19 4.03 1.69 -2.17
C ILE A 19 3.36 1.43 -3.52
N PHE A 20 3.18 0.15 -3.85
CA PHE A 20 2.48 -0.29 -5.05
C PHE A 20 1.22 -1.07 -4.64
N PHE A 21 0.09 -0.36 -4.56
CA PHE A 21 -1.23 -0.89 -4.22
C PHE A 21 -2.29 -0.39 -5.19
N GLY A 22 -3.44 -1.08 -5.25
CA GLY A 22 -4.59 -0.66 -6.05
C GLY A 22 -4.96 -1.60 -7.20
N ALA A 23 -4.09 -2.55 -7.59
CA ALA A 23 -4.36 -3.43 -8.73
C ALA A 23 -5.55 -4.37 -8.48
N HIS A 24 -5.61 -4.96 -7.28
CA HIS A 24 -6.72 -5.84 -6.89
C HIS A 24 -7.96 -5.00 -6.53
N ASP A 25 -7.75 -3.88 -5.84
CA ASP A 25 -8.75 -2.93 -5.39
C ASP A 25 -9.62 -2.40 -6.54
N ALA A 26 -9.01 -2.23 -7.72
CA ALA A 26 -9.67 -1.79 -8.95
C ALA A 26 -10.42 -2.91 -9.70
N SER A 27 -10.57 -4.10 -9.10
CA SER A 27 -11.35 -5.20 -9.70
C SER A 27 -12.77 -4.77 -10.01
N ASP A 28 -13.31 -5.25 -11.12
CA ASP A 28 -14.72 -5.06 -11.46
C ASP A 28 -15.60 -5.73 -10.39
N PRO A 29 -16.50 -4.99 -9.73
CA PRO A 29 -17.35 -5.54 -8.68
C PRO A 29 -18.29 -6.65 -9.17
N GLU A 30 -18.70 -6.63 -10.44
CA GLU A 30 -19.56 -7.68 -11.00
C GLU A 30 -18.80 -8.98 -11.26
N LEU A 31 -17.51 -8.89 -11.59
CA LEU A 31 -16.67 -10.05 -11.90
C LEU A 31 -15.91 -10.58 -10.68
N ASN A 32 -15.51 -9.72 -9.75
CA ASN A 32 -14.72 -10.05 -8.58
C ASN A 32 -14.92 -9.09 -7.39
N ASP A 33 -16.16 -9.04 -6.88
CA ASP A 33 -16.55 -8.27 -5.68
C ASP A 33 -15.64 -8.47 -4.46
N ARG A 34 -15.04 -9.67 -4.32
CA ARG A 34 -14.13 -9.98 -3.20
C ARG A 34 -12.87 -9.14 -3.15
N GLN A 35 -12.42 -8.62 -4.30
CA GLN A 35 -11.24 -7.78 -4.40
C GLN A 35 -11.59 -6.32 -4.66
N HIS A 36 -12.81 -6.02 -5.10
CA HIS A 36 -13.24 -4.66 -5.33
C HIS A 36 -13.19 -3.85 -4.04
N VAL A 37 -12.58 -2.67 -4.10
CA VAL A 37 -12.56 -1.70 -3.01
C VAL A 37 -13.18 -0.40 -3.51
N PRO A 38 -14.26 0.10 -2.87
CA PRO A 38 -14.84 1.39 -3.22
C PRO A 38 -13.83 2.53 -3.08
N LEU A 39 -13.90 3.53 -3.96
CA LEU A 39 -12.92 4.61 -4.03
C LEU A 39 -12.65 5.30 -2.68
N GLY A 40 -13.69 5.63 -1.90
CA GLY A 40 -13.51 6.26 -0.59
C GLY A 40 -12.78 5.37 0.42
N THR A 41 -12.99 4.05 0.36
CA THR A 41 -12.25 3.08 1.19
C THR A 41 -10.81 2.96 0.71
N TYR A 42 -10.57 2.93 -0.60
CA TYR A 42 -9.22 2.93 -1.16
C TYR A 42 -8.42 4.17 -0.73
N GLU A 43 -9.00 5.37 -0.82
CA GLU A 43 -8.38 6.63 -0.37
C GLU A 43 -8.03 6.59 1.13
N SER A 44 -8.96 6.12 1.97
CA SER A 44 -8.73 5.97 3.40
C SER A 44 -7.60 4.98 3.69
N ASN A 45 -7.59 3.82 3.02
CA ASN A 45 -6.57 2.78 3.22
C ASN A 45 -5.18 3.29 2.82
N VAL A 46 -5.05 3.97 1.69
CA VAL A 46 -3.78 4.56 1.25
C VAL A 46 -3.31 5.63 2.25
N GLY A 47 -4.22 6.48 2.74
CA GLY A 47 -3.91 7.47 3.78
C GLY A 47 -3.42 6.83 5.08
N GLU A 48 -4.02 5.70 5.49
CA GLU A 48 -3.60 4.94 6.67
C GLU A 48 -2.22 4.32 6.48
N ILE A 49 -1.93 3.72 5.31
CA ILE A 49 -0.60 3.17 4.99
C ILE A 49 0.48 4.27 5.07
N ILE A 50 0.20 5.46 4.53
CA ILE A 50 1.12 6.60 4.63
C ILE A 50 1.33 7.00 6.09
N SER A 51 0.25 7.11 6.86
CA SER A 51 0.30 7.48 8.28
C SER A 51 1.11 6.46 9.11
N LEU A 52 0.91 5.17 8.85
CA LEU A 52 1.69 4.08 9.47
C LEU A 52 3.16 4.15 9.04
N THR A 53 3.44 4.49 7.79
CA THR A 53 4.83 4.67 7.32
C THR A 53 5.51 5.78 8.10
N ARG A 54 4.85 6.93 8.25
CA ARG A 54 5.35 8.06 9.04
C ARG A 54 5.57 7.71 10.50
N LEU A 55 4.61 7.01 11.11
CA LEU A 55 4.69 6.61 12.52
C LEU A 55 5.85 5.65 12.80
N ASN A 56 6.15 4.73 11.88
CA ASN A 56 7.14 3.69 12.09
C ASN A 56 8.55 4.04 11.60
N PHE A 57 8.68 4.88 10.56
CA PHE A 57 9.97 5.18 9.93
C PHE A 57 10.36 6.67 9.97
N GLY A 58 9.44 7.56 10.37
CA GLY A 58 9.70 9.00 10.51
C GLY A 58 9.25 9.85 9.33
N GLU A 59 9.24 11.17 9.55
CA GLU A 59 8.86 12.18 8.55
C GLU A 59 9.90 12.36 7.44
N ASP A 60 11.17 12.03 7.73
CA ASP A 60 12.29 12.22 6.79
C ASP A 60 12.30 11.18 5.65
N VAL A 61 11.50 10.11 5.76
CA VAL A 61 11.41 9.07 4.74
C VAL A 61 10.72 9.58 3.48
N GLY A 62 11.31 9.41 2.30
CA GLY A 62 10.60 9.66 1.06
C GLY A 62 9.46 8.65 0.89
N ILE A 63 8.29 9.06 0.38
CA ILE A 63 7.21 8.13 0.04
C ILE A 63 6.87 8.32 -1.44
N ILE A 64 6.93 7.23 -2.21
CA ILE A 64 6.48 7.18 -3.60
C ILE A 64 5.28 6.24 -3.67
N LEU A 65 4.15 6.79 -4.11
CA LEU A 65 2.97 6.01 -4.47
C LEU A 65 3.03 5.66 -5.96
N ILE A 66 2.91 4.37 -6.26
CA ILE A 66 2.81 3.86 -7.63
C ILE A 66 1.41 3.32 -7.82
N SER A 67 0.63 4.00 -8.67
CA SER A 67 -0.69 3.52 -9.09
C SER A 67 -0.56 2.29 -9.98
N PRO A 68 -1.53 1.37 -9.94
CA PRO A 68 -1.59 0.26 -10.89
C PRO A 68 -1.75 0.76 -12.32
N PRO A 69 -1.40 -0.07 -13.32
CA PRO A 69 -1.76 0.21 -14.70
C PRO A 69 -3.29 0.42 -14.81
N PRO A 70 -3.74 1.24 -15.78
CA PRO A 70 -5.16 1.47 -15.97
C PRO A 70 -5.89 0.15 -16.27
N VAL A 71 -7.05 -0.03 -15.63
CA VAL A 71 -7.94 -1.15 -15.93
C VAL A 71 -8.60 -0.86 -17.28
N CYS A 72 -8.26 -1.64 -18.31
CA CYS A 72 -8.95 -1.60 -19.59
C CYS A 72 -10.12 -2.59 -19.57
N HIS A 73 -11.35 -2.07 -19.67
CA HIS A 73 -12.55 -2.90 -19.80
C HIS A 73 -12.81 -3.38 -21.24
N GLU A 74 -11.98 -2.96 -22.21
CA GLU A 74 -12.04 -3.44 -23.58
C GLU A 74 -11.06 -4.61 -23.78
N GLY A 75 -11.61 -5.82 -23.84
CA GLY A 75 -10.93 -7.07 -24.18
C GLY A 75 -11.83 -7.96 -25.02
#